data_AF-A0A170U1K2-F1
#
_entry.id   AF-A0A170U1K2-F1
#
_cell.length_a   1.000
_cell.length_b   1.000
_cell.length_c   1.000
_cell.angle_alpha   90.00
_cell.angle_beta   90.00
_cell.angle_gamma   90.00
#
_symmetry.space_group_name_H-M   'P 1'
#
loop_
_entity.id
_entity.type
_entity.pdbx_description
1 polymer ?
#
loop_
_entity_poly.entity_id
_entity_poly.type
_entity_poly.pdbx_seq_one_letter_code
_entity_poly.pdbx_strand_id
1 'polypeptide(L)'
;MNDVGNDEMVKVLNDIIKGEKSNYQYLAKFKLASIYSEDKVEEARVIYAELANDEKLIPELREFARYLEIITLLKIDDAGLLKDRIQKLLSQKSNVYKSSDKEIVAISMIKGNDVEKAVGVIKEIIGASDSDAMVYKNAIDLLQIYDN
;
A
#
# COMPACT_ATOMS: atom_id res chain seq x y z
N MET A 1 22.42 13.48 15.86
CA MET A 1 20.96 13.28 15.85
C MET A 1 20.71 12.08 16.74
N ASN A 2 19.99 12.25 17.84
CA ASN A 2 19.74 11.17 18.79
C ASN A 2 18.87 10.12 18.10
N ASP A 3 19.38 8.89 18.08
CA ASP A 3 18.66 7.72 17.65
C ASP A 3 17.60 7.43 18.72
N VAL A 4 16.41 8.00 18.54
CA VAL A 4 15.25 7.70 19.37
C VAL A 4 14.88 6.26 19.08
N GLY A 5 15.10 5.36 20.05
CA GLY A 5 14.75 3.96 19.90
C GLY A 5 13.28 3.80 19.49
N ASN A 6 12.98 2.81 18.66
CA ASN A 6 11.64 2.58 18.09
C ASN A 6 10.53 2.60 19.17
N ASP A 7 10.81 2.12 20.39
CA ASP A 7 9.85 2.12 21.50
C ASP A 7 9.46 3.52 21.99
N GLU A 8 10.44 4.43 22.09
CA GLU A 8 10.19 5.82 22.48
C GLU A 8 9.41 6.55 21.37
N MET A 9 9.75 6.28 20.10
CA MET A 9 9.01 6.81 18.95
C MET A 9 7.55 6.32 18.93
N VAL A 10 7.32 5.03 19.15
CA VAL A 10 5.97 4.45 19.22
C VAL A 10 5.16 5.10 20.34
N LYS A 11 5.76 5.35 21.51
CA LYS A 11 5.08 6.02 22.62
C LYS A 11 4.64 7.44 22.23
N VAL A 12 5.55 8.25 21.68
CA VAL A 12 5.25 9.62 21.23
C VAL A 12 4.15 9.64 20.18
N LEU A 13 4.19 8.74 19.19
CA LEU A 13 3.16 8.65 18.15
C LEU A 13 1.80 8.31 18.74
N ASN A 14 1.72 7.37 19.69
CA ASN A 14 0.47 7.04 20.37
C ASN A 14 -0.09 8.21 21.19
N ASP A 15 0.77 9.00 21.81
CA ASP A 15 0.34 10.19 22.55
C ASP A 15 -0.25 11.25 21.61
N ILE A 16 0.35 11.47 20.43
CA ILE A 16 -0.19 12.37 19.39
C ILE A 16 -1.56 11.88 18.92
N ILE A 17 -1.70 10.58 18.63
CA ILE A 17 -2.95 9.97 18.16
C ILE A 17 -4.08 10.14 19.19
N LYS A 18 -3.78 10.05 20.49
CA LYS A 18 -4.78 10.19 21.57
C LYS A 18 -5.08 11.65 21.93
N GLY A 19 -4.06 12.50 21.90
CA GLY A 19 -4.11 13.85 22.44
C GLY A 19 -4.67 14.90 21.48
N GLU A 20 -4.52 14.71 20.17
CA GLU A 20 -4.83 15.75 19.19
C GLU A 20 -6.01 15.39 18.27
N LYS A 21 -7.03 16.26 18.24
CA LYS A 21 -8.01 16.31 17.14
C LYS A 21 -7.45 17.09 15.94
N SER A 22 -6.18 16.91 15.62
CA SER A 22 -5.47 17.62 14.54
C SER A 22 -5.22 16.69 13.35
N ASN A 23 -4.78 17.25 12.22
CA ASN A 23 -4.35 16.43 11.09
C ASN A 23 -3.04 15.66 11.36
N TYR A 24 -2.27 16.03 12.40
CA TYR A 24 -1.05 15.32 12.77
C TYR A 24 -1.33 13.91 13.27
N GLN A 25 -2.54 13.63 13.78
CA GLN A 25 -2.93 12.27 14.17
C GLN A 25 -2.86 11.30 12.98
N TYR A 26 -3.19 11.75 11.76
CA TYR A 26 -3.13 10.89 10.56
C TYR A 26 -1.68 10.60 10.18
N LEU A 27 -0.82 11.62 10.17
CA LEU A 27 0.61 11.45 9.91
C LEU A 27 1.25 10.52 10.96
N ALA A 28 0.85 10.66 12.23
CA ALA A 28 1.30 9.78 13.29
C ALA A 28 0.86 8.33 13.07
N LYS A 29 -0.40 8.10 12.65
CA LYS A 29 -0.89 6.76 12.26
C LYS A 29 -0.09 6.18 11.08
N PHE A 30 0.16 6.95 10.02
CA PHE A 30 0.98 6.48 8.89
C PHE A 30 2.39 6.07 9.33
N LYS A 31 3.03 6.89 10.17
CA LYS A 31 4.37 6.59 10.68
C LYS A 31 4.36 5.37 11.60
N LEU A 32 3.38 5.26 12.48
CA LEU A 32 3.22 4.11 13.38
C LEU A 32 3.03 2.81 12.61
N ALA A 33 2.14 2.80 11.61
CA ALA A 33 1.92 1.66 10.74
C ALA A 33 3.18 1.29 9.94
N SER A 34 3.95 2.28 9.49
CA SER A 34 5.23 2.03 8.81
C SER A 34 6.24 1.33 9.72
N ILE A 35 6.34 1.73 10.99
CA ILE A 35 7.20 1.05 11.99
C ILE A 35 6.73 -0.39 12.18
N TYR A 36 5.42 -0.59 12.37
CA TYR A 36 4.85 -1.93 12.58
C TYR A 36 4.93 -2.82 11.34
N SER A 37 5.12 -2.28 10.14
CA SER A 37 5.13 -3.08 8.90
C SER A 37 6.31 -4.04 8.77
N GLU A 38 7.28 -3.98 9.69
CA GLU A 38 8.45 -4.86 9.77
C GLU A 38 8.21 -6.10 10.63
N ASP A 39 7.59 -5.95 11.80
CA ASP A 39 7.47 -7.00 12.84
C ASP A 39 6.02 -7.27 13.29
N LYS A 40 5.11 -6.34 13.03
CA LYS A 40 3.70 -6.31 13.47
C LYS A 40 2.77 -6.01 12.30
N VAL A 41 2.88 -6.85 11.27
CA VAL A 41 2.26 -6.61 9.94
C VAL A 41 0.74 -6.49 10.04
N GLU A 42 0.09 -7.26 10.92
CA GLU A 42 -1.35 -7.16 11.15
C GLU A 42 -1.75 -5.82 11.77
N GLU A 43 -1.01 -5.34 12.76
CA GLU A 43 -1.24 -4.05 13.39
C GLU A 43 -1.05 -2.90 12.40
N ALA A 44 0.00 -2.97 11.56
CA ALA A 44 0.21 -2.03 10.47
C ALA A 44 -0.98 -2.02 9.49
N ARG A 45 -1.42 -3.21 9.06
CA ARG A 45 -2.57 -3.38 8.16
C ARG A 45 -3.83 -2.76 8.74
N VAL A 46 -4.13 -3.01 10.02
CA VAL A 46 -5.32 -2.46 10.70
C VAL A 46 -5.29 -0.93 10.68
N ILE A 47 -4.15 -0.31 11.01
CA ILE A 47 -4.01 1.15 10.99
C ILE A 47 -4.21 1.72 9.57
N TYR A 48 -3.62 1.10 8.56
CA TYR A 48 -3.83 1.52 7.17
C TYR A 48 -5.28 1.34 6.72
N ALA A 49 -5.94 0.24 7.12
CA ALA A 49 -7.36 0.02 6.83
C ALA A 49 -8.25 1.08 7.49
N GLU A 50 -7.97 1.49 8.73
CA GLU A 50 -8.67 2.59 9.39
C GLU A 50 -8.53 3.90 8.59
N LEU A 51 -7.29 4.25 8.22
CA LEU A 51 -7.01 5.46 7.44
C LEU A 51 -7.70 5.44 6.06
N ALA A 52 -7.69 4.29 5.38
CA ALA A 52 -8.30 4.12 4.06
C ALA A 52 -9.84 4.25 4.06
N ASN A 53 -10.48 4.10 5.22
CA ASN A 53 -11.92 4.19 5.40
C ASN A 53 -12.37 5.45 6.17
N ASP A 54 -11.44 6.29 6.65
CA ASP A 54 -11.78 7.52 7.37
C ASP A 54 -12.20 8.63 6.40
N GLU A 55 -13.50 8.91 6.28
CA GLU A 55 -14.03 9.93 5.38
C GLU A 55 -13.58 11.37 5.66
N LYS A 56 -13.00 11.64 6.83
CA LYS A 56 -12.44 12.95 7.18
C LYS A 56 -11.03 13.14 6.61
N LEU A 57 -10.35 12.06 6.23
CA LEU A 57 -9.06 12.11 5.59
C LEU A 57 -9.22 12.47 4.11
N ILE A 58 -8.33 13.33 3.60
CA ILE A 58 -8.38 13.75 2.20
C ILE A 58 -8.26 12.53 1.26
N PRO A 59 -8.97 12.52 0.12
CA PRO A 59 -9.04 11.36 -0.76
C PRO A 59 -7.69 10.73 -1.13
N GLU A 60 -6.69 11.56 -1.42
CA GLU A 60 -5.35 11.14 -1.83
C GLU A 60 -4.65 10.34 -0.73
N LEU A 61 -4.76 10.77 0.53
CA LEU A 61 -4.19 10.02 1.65
C LEU A 61 -4.98 8.75 1.95
N ARG A 62 -6.29 8.71 1.67
CA ARG A 62 -7.07 7.45 1.77
C ARG A 62 -6.66 6.44 0.71
N GLU A 63 -6.42 6.89 -0.52
CA GLU A 63 -5.89 6.06 -1.60
C GLU A 63 -4.52 5.50 -1.23
N PHE A 64 -3.63 6.37 -0.73
CA PHE A 64 -2.31 5.94 -0.27
C PHE A 64 -2.39 4.93 0.88
N ALA A 65 -3.26 5.15 1.87
CA ALA A 65 -3.48 4.20 2.96
C ALA A 65 -3.97 2.83 2.43
N ARG A 66 -4.86 2.83 1.44
CA ARG A 66 -5.37 1.59 0.83
C ARG A 66 -4.27 0.83 0.09
N TYR A 67 -3.44 1.54 -0.66
CA TYR A 67 -2.26 0.99 -1.31
C TYR A 67 -1.32 0.31 -0.28
N LEU A 68 -1.03 0.99 0.84
CA LEU A 68 -0.20 0.44 1.90
C LEU A 68 -0.84 -0.74 2.65
N GLU A 69 -2.17 -0.73 2.86
CA GLU A 69 -2.92 -1.89 3.37
C GLU A 69 -2.68 -3.11 2.48
N ILE A 70 -2.79 -2.95 1.16
CA ILE A 70 -2.58 -4.05 0.20
C ILE A 70 -1.12 -4.52 0.20
N ILE A 71 -0.14 -3.62 0.27
CA ILE A 71 1.27 -4.02 0.43
C ILE A 71 1.48 -4.85 1.69
N THR A 72 0.87 -4.46 2.82
CA THR A 72 0.97 -5.27 4.05
C THR A 72 0.30 -6.63 3.88
N LEU A 73 -0.82 -6.71 3.15
CA LEU A 73 -1.50 -7.97 2.83
C LEU A 73 -0.65 -8.90 1.94
N LEU A 74 0.17 -8.35 1.05
CA LEU A 74 1.08 -9.14 0.24
C LEU A 74 2.16 -9.86 1.08
N LYS A 75 2.46 -9.36 2.29
CA LYS A 75 3.42 -9.99 3.21
C LYS A 75 2.83 -11.10 4.08
N ILE A 76 1.50 -11.19 4.21
CA ILE A 76 0.80 -12.22 4.99
C ILE A 76 0.16 -13.27 4.10
N ASP A 77 -0.24 -14.41 4.67
CA ASP A 77 -0.92 -15.49 3.95
C ASP A 77 -2.45 -15.42 4.14
N ASP A 78 -3.06 -14.31 3.72
CA ASP A 78 -4.51 -14.13 3.67
C ASP A 78 -4.97 -13.77 2.25
N ALA A 79 -5.02 -14.79 1.39
CA ALA A 79 -5.41 -14.64 -0.01
C ALA A 79 -6.86 -14.16 -0.18
N GLY A 80 -7.75 -14.51 0.76
CA GLY A 80 -9.15 -14.10 0.72
C GLY A 80 -9.30 -12.59 0.93
N LEU A 81 -8.67 -12.07 1.98
CA LEU A 81 -8.67 -10.65 2.28
C LEU A 81 -7.93 -9.83 1.22
N LEU A 82 -6.78 -10.32 0.73
CA LEU A 82 -6.05 -9.67 -0.35
C LEU A 82 -6.92 -9.52 -1.61
N LYS A 83 -7.61 -10.59 -2.01
CA LYS A 83 -8.52 -10.55 -3.17
C LYS A 83 -9.64 -9.53 -3.00
N ASP A 84 -10.28 -9.49 -1.83
CA ASP A 84 -11.33 -8.51 -1.52
C ASP A 84 -10.80 -7.06 -1.63
N ARG A 85 -9.61 -6.79 -1.08
CA ARG A 85 -9.02 -5.45 -1.14
C ARG A 85 -8.62 -5.02 -2.55
N ILE A 86 -8.08 -5.94 -3.35
CA ILE A 86 -7.79 -5.68 -4.77
C ILE A 86 -9.08 -5.38 -5.55
N GLN A 87 -10.15 -6.14 -5.32
CA GLN A 87 -11.45 -5.86 -5.96
C GLN A 87 -12.00 -4.48 -5.56
N LYS A 88 -11.89 -4.12 -4.28
CA LYS A 88 -12.27 -2.79 -3.79
C LYS A 88 -11.43 -1.69 -4.46
N LEU A 89 -10.12 -1.87 -4.55
CA LEU A 89 -9.21 -0.94 -5.23
C LEU A 89 -9.64 -0.72 -6.69
N LEU A 90 -9.85 -1.79 -7.45
CA LEU A 90 -10.26 -1.73 -8.86
C LEU A 90 -11.64 -1.08 -9.07
N SER A 91 -12.53 -1.15 -8.07
CA SER A 91 -13.84 -0.50 -8.13
C SER A 91 -13.78 1.03 -7.96
N GLN A 92 -12.67 1.55 -7.44
CA GLN A 92 -12.51 2.96 -7.12
C GLN A 92 -11.66 3.63 -8.20
N LYS A 93 -12.13 4.75 -8.74
CA LYS A 93 -11.33 5.55 -9.67
C LYS A 93 -10.28 6.34 -8.89
N SER A 94 -9.05 5.84 -8.89
CA SER A 94 -7.85 6.57 -8.43
C SER A 94 -7.39 7.53 -9.51
N ASN A 95 -7.16 8.78 -9.13
CA ASN A 95 -6.57 9.78 -10.04
C ASN A 95 -5.07 10.00 -9.77
N VAL A 96 -4.57 9.61 -8.59
CA VAL A 96 -3.21 9.93 -8.15
C VAL A 96 -2.26 8.74 -8.30
N TYR A 97 -2.71 7.52 -7.95
CA TYR A 97 -1.83 6.35 -7.83
C TYR A 97 -2.02 5.31 -8.94
N LYS A 98 -2.50 5.71 -10.12
CA LYS A 98 -2.92 4.78 -11.20
C LYS A 98 -1.89 3.71 -11.57
N SER A 99 -0.63 4.09 -11.77
CA SER A 99 0.42 3.13 -12.14
C SER A 99 0.77 2.21 -10.97
N SER A 100 0.88 2.75 -9.75
CA SER A 100 1.13 1.96 -8.54
C SER A 100 -0.01 0.98 -8.23
N ASP A 101 -1.26 1.37 -8.46
CA ASP A 101 -2.43 0.50 -8.32
C ASP A 101 -2.37 -0.68 -9.30
N LYS A 102 -1.96 -0.44 -10.56
CA LYS A 102 -1.73 -1.52 -11.53
C LYS A 102 -0.60 -2.44 -11.11
N GLU A 103 0.49 -1.89 -10.56
CA GLU A 103 1.63 -2.68 -10.09
C GLU A 103 1.20 -3.66 -9.00
N ILE A 104 0.47 -3.21 -7.98
CA ILE A 104 0.01 -4.10 -6.89
C ILE A 104 -1.02 -5.12 -7.36
N VAL A 105 -1.83 -4.79 -8.39
CA VAL A 105 -2.72 -5.75 -9.04
C VAL A 105 -1.92 -6.86 -9.73
N ALA A 106 -0.89 -6.51 -10.50
CA ALA A 106 -0.02 -7.49 -11.13
C ALA A 106 0.69 -8.38 -10.10
N ILE A 107 1.24 -7.80 -9.03
CA ILE A 107 1.90 -8.56 -7.97
C ILE A 107 0.91 -9.50 -7.25
N SER A 108 -0.32 -9.04 -7.00
CA SER A 108 -1.36 -9.91 -6.42
C SER A 108 -1.73 -11.07 -7.34
N MET A 109 -1.76 -10.86 -8.66
CA MET A 109 -2.01 -11.94 -9.64
C MET A 109 -0.88 -12.96 -9.64
N ILE A 110 0.39 -12.50 -9.61
CA ILE A 110 1.57 -13.37 -9.48
C ILE A 110 1.46 -14.22 -8.21
N LYS A 111 1.17 -13.60 -7.06
CA LYS A 111 0.98 -14.32 -5.79
C LYS A 111 -0.14 -15.36 -5.85
N GLY A 112 -1.19 -15.08 -6.64
CA GLY A 112 -2.31 -15.98 -6.90
C GLY A 112 -2.06 -17.03 -8.00
N ASN A 113 -0.83 -17.16 -8.53
CA ASN A 113 -0.46 -18.00 -9.67
C ASN A 113 -1.17 -17.67 -10.99
N ASP A 114 -1.72 -16.46 -11.14
CA ASP A 114 -2.34 -15.96 -12.38
C ASP A 114 -1.32 -15.14 -13.20
N VAL A 115 -0.19 -15.77 -13.53
CA VAL A 115 0.98 -15.11 -14.15
C VAL A 115 0.66 -14.52 -15.52
N GLU A 116 -0.15 -15.21 -16.33
CA GLU A 116 -0.53 -14.74 -17.67
C GLU A 116 -1.26 -13.39 -17.61
N LYS A 117 -2.24 -13.25 -16.70
CA LYS A 117 -2.93 -11.97 -16.51
C LYS A 117 -2.03 -10.91 -15.91
N ALA A 118 -1.13 -11.30 -15.00
CA ALA A 118 -0.15 -10.37 -14.44
C ALA A 118 0.73 -9.76 -15.54
N VAL A 119 1.24 -10.58 -16.47
CA VAL A 119 2.04 -10.12 -17.62
C VAL A 119 1.24 -9.13 -18.49
N GLY A 120 -0.05 -9.39 -18.71
CA GLY A 120 -0.94 -8.44 -19.40
C GLY A 120 -0.96 -7.07 -18.72
N VAL A 121 -1.18 -7.02 -17.41
CA VAL A 121 -1.19 -5.77 -16.62
C VAL A 121 0.19 -5.08 -16.63
N ILE A 122 1.28 -5.85 -16.53
CA ILE A 122 2.64 -5.32 -16.59
C ILE A 122 2.91 -4.64 -17.93
N LYS A 123 2.50 -5.24 -19.05
CA LYS A 123 2.62 -4.65 -20.39
C LYS A 123 1.82 -3.35 -20.51
N GLU A 124 0.67 -3.24 -19.85
CA GLU A 124 -0.07 -1.98 -19.79
C GLU A 124 0.66 -0.87 -19.03
N ILE A 125 1.38 -1.20 -17.95
CA ILE A 125 2.19 -0.22 -17.19
C ILE A 125 3.30 0.32 -18.09
N ILE A 126 4.00 -0.57 -18.79
CA ILE A 126 5.12 -0.21 -19.70
C ILE A 126 4.63 0.63 -20.88
N GLY A 127 3.44 0.33 -21.41
CA GLY A 127 2.84 1.07 -22.52
C GLY A 127 2.24 2.43 -22.14
N ALA A 128 2.10 2.73 -20.85
CA ALA A 128 1.49 3.98 -20.37
C ALA A 128 2.53 5.12 -20.34
N SER A 129 2.29 6.18 -21.12
CA SER A 129 3.19 7.34 -21.21
C SER A 129 3.29 8.17 -19.92
N ASP A 130 2.34 7.99 -19.00
CA ASP A 130 2.22 8.69 -17.72
C ASP A 130 2.57 7.79 -16.53
N SER A 131 3.16 6.62 -16.75
CA SER A 131 3.62 5.77 -15.65
C SER A 131 4.72 6.45 -14.85
N ASP A 132 4.63 6.37 -13.52
CA ASP A 132 5.73 6.75 -12.64
C ASP A 132 7.02 5.99 -13.01
N ALA A 133 8.17 6.67 -12.94
CA ALA A 133 9.44 6.13 -13.40
C ALA A 133 9.91 4.91 -12.60
N MET A 134 9.62 4.88 -11.29
CA MET A 134 9.98 3.74 -10.44
C MET A 134 9.05 2.55 -10.72
N VAL A 135 7.75 2.81 -10.85
CA VAL A 135 6.76 1.78 -11.21
C VAL A 135 7.06 1.18 -12.58
N TYR A 136 7.41 2.01 -13.56
CA TYR A 136 7.83 1.56 -14.90
C TYR A 136 9.04 0.63 -14.82
N LYS A 137 10.07 1.02 -14.06
CA LYS A 137 11.26 0.20 -13.88
C LYS A 137 10.92 -1.16 -13.26
N ASN A 138 10.13 -1.17 -12.19
CA ASN A 138 9.70 -2.40 -11.52
C ASN A 138 8.90 -3.31 -12.47
N ALA A 139 8.03 -2.73 -13.30
CA ALA A 139 7.28 -3.48 -14.32
C ALA A 139 8.20 -4.12 -15.37
N ILE A 140 9.26 -3.43 -15.82
CA ILE A 140 10.27 -4.02 -16.71
C ILE A 140 10.99 -5.19 -16.04
N ASP A 141 11.41 -5.02 -14.78
CA ASP A 141 12.10 -6.06 -14.02
C ASP A 141 11.20 -7.29 -13.83
N LEU A 142 9.91 -7.09 -13.51
CA LEU A 142 8.93 -8.17 -13.42
C LEU A 142 8.70 -8.86 -14.78
N LEU A 143 8.61 -8.09 -15.87
CA LEU A 143 8.40 -8.66 -17.20
C LEU A 143 9.55 -9.59 -17.59
N GLN A 144 10.79 -9.21 -17.32
CA GLN A 144 11.98 -10.03 -17.59
C GLN A 144 11.99 -11.36 -16.83
N ILE A 145 11.34 -11.42 -15.67
CA ILE A 145 11.25 -12.63 -14.85
C ILE A 145 10.15 -13.55 -15.39
N TYR A 146 8.99 -13.00 -15.75
CA TYR A 146 7.75 -13.77 -15.97
C TYR A 146 7.32 -13.93 -17.44
N ASP A 147 7.90 -13.21 -18.40
CA ASP A 147 7.59 -13.30 -19.85
C ASP A 147 8.65 -14.09 -20.63
N ASN A 148 9.32 -15.05 -19.97
CA ASN A 148 10.29 -15.97 -20.60
C ASN A 148 9.63 -17.17 -21.28
#